data_AF-A0A972V1M0-F1
#
_entry.id   AF-A0A972V1M0-F1
#
_cell.length_a   1.000
_cell.length_b   1.000
_cell.length_c   1.000
_cell.angle_alpha   90.00
_cell.angle_beta   90.00
_cell.angle_gamma   90.00
#
_symmetry.space_group_name_H-M   'P 1'
#
loop_
_entity.id
_entity.type
_entity.pdbx_description
1 polymer ?
#
loop_
_entity_poly.entity_id
_entity_poly.type
_entity_poly.pdbx_seq_one_letter_code
_entity_poly.pdbx_strand_id
1 'polypeptide(L)'
;MKKSLSLTLLVIAGLALFSIASCGGSSERKYVDDFEADIEQSASAQYADAGDAYDYEDEYAEEEVVATAFKPFPVYTDGRSPDNHYVASGYMGDYSDVGVVISSFDNPHAGTTCIKITYSNAVSQGARWVGVYWQNPANNWGDRQGGFDLTGATKLTFWVRGENGGERIEEFKMGGVTGLYPDSDIAGIGPVLLTSEWKQYEIDLRGKDLSYISGGFAWATNIDVNPEGATFYLDDIRYE
;
A
#
# COMPACT_ATOMS: atom_id res chain seq x y z
N MET A 1 2.17 -26.95 50.88
CA MET A 1 3.52 -27.51 50.65
C MET A 1 3.51 -28.37 49.39
N LYS A 2 4.60 -28.29 48.60
CA LYS A 2 4.86 -28.89 47.26
C LYS A 2 4.40 -27.97 46.11
N LYS A 3 5.15 -26.93 45.77
CA LYS A 3 6.44 -26.81 45.05
C LYS A 3 6.23 -26.59 43.53
N SER A 4 6.21 -25.30 43.18
CA SER A 4 6.77 -24.64 41.99
C SER A 4 7.57 -25.52 41.02
N LEU A 5 7.21 -25.47 39.74
CA LEU A 5 8.17 -25.46 38.64
C LEU A 5 7.80 -24.32 37.67
N SER A 6 8.65 -23.28 37.69
CA SER A 6 8.71 -22.21 36.70
C SER A 6 9.32 -22.78 35.41
N LEU A 7 8.68 -22.56 34.26
CA LEU A 7 9.25 -22.86 32.95
C LEU A 7 9.15 -21.60 32.08
N THR A 8 10.19 -20.78 32.18
CA THR A 8 10.46 -19.65 31.30
C THR A 8 10.86 -20.21 29.94
N LEU A 9 9.95 -20.17 28.95
CA LEU A 9 10.28 -20.51 27.57
C LEU A 9 10.50 -19.22 26.77
N LEU A 10 11.78 -18.91 26.60
CA LEU A 10 12.31 -17.90 25.71
C LEU A 10 12.20 -18.45 24.27
N VAL A 11 11.25 -17.98 23.46
CA VAL A 11 11.24 -18.27 22.02
C VAL A 11 11.81 -17.07 21.29
N ILE A 12 13.05 -17.27 20.86
CA ILE A 12 13.88 -16.35 20.09
C ILE A 12 13.25 -16.16 18.70
N ALA A 13 12.91 -14.93 18.36
CA ALA A 13 12.56 -14.54 17.00
C ALA A 13 13.79 -14.71 16.09
N GLY A 14 13.78 -15.74 15.26
CA GLY A 14 14.76 -15.93 14.20
C GLY A 14 14.42 -15.05 13.01
N LEU A 15 15.00 -13.85 12.92
CA LEU A 15 15.11 -13.11 11.66
C LEU A 15 16.07 -13.88 10.75
N ALA A 16 15.52 -14.54 9.72
CA ALA A 16 16.32 -15.06 8.62
C ALA A 16 16.73 -13.89 7.71
N LEU A 17 17.95 -13.39 7.92
CA LEU A 17 18.65 -12.53 6.97
C LEU A 17 19.11 -13.40 5.78
N PHE A 18 18.45 -13.24 4.62
CA PHE A 18 19.02 -13.72 3.36
C PHE A 18 20.17 -12.80 2.95
N SER A 19 21.41 -13.20 3.28
CA SER A 19 22.60 -12.74 2.58
C SER A 19 22.73 -13.54 1.27
N ILE A 20 22.53 -12.87 0.14
CA ILE A 20 23.00 -13.40 -1.15
C ILE A 20 24.50 -13.10 -1.27
N ALA A 21 25.29 -14.15 -1.06
CA ALA A 21 26.67 -14.19 -1.49
C ALA A 21 26.71 -14.11 -3.03
N SER A 22 27.20 -12.99 -3.55
CA SER A 22 27.65 -12.90 -4.95
C SER A 22 29.00 -13.60 -5.06
N CYS A 23 28.99 -14.87 -5.43
CA CYS A 23 30.19 -15.57 -5.89
C CYS A 23 30.35 -15.31 -7.38
N GLY A 24 31.41 -14.57 -7.72
CA GLY A 24 31.89 -14.43 -9.09
C GLY A 24 32.28 -15.78 -9.68
N GLY A 25 31.97 -15.94 -10.96
CA GLY A 25 32.35 -17.08 -11.79
C GLY A 25 32.14 -16.70 -13.24
N SER A 26 33.22 -16.28 -13.88
CA SER A 26 33.36 -15.90 -15.28
C SER A 26 32.84 -16.97 -16.25
N SER A 27 32.03 -16.57 -17.22
CA SER A 27 31.96 -17.22 -18.52
C SER A 27 32.06 -16.18 -19.62
N GLU A 28 32.85 -16.53 -20.63
CA GLU A 28 33.43 -15.64 -21.61
C GLU A 28 32.41 -15.05 -22.58
N ARG A 29 32.73 -13.81 -22.96
CA ARG A 29 32.10 -12.98 -23.97
C ARG A 29 32.38 -13.56 -25.35
N LYS A 30 31.35 -13.99 -26.08
CA LYS A 30 31.43 -14.26 -27.52
C LYS A 30 30.04 -14.09 -28.11
N TYR A 31 29.75 -12.92 -28.69
CA TYR A 31 28.68 -12.63 -29.65
C TYR A 31 28.51 -11.11 -29.75
N VAL A 32 29.49 -10.40 -30.33
CA VAL A 32 29.29 -9.18 -31.15
C VAL A 32 30.58 -8.99 -31.96
N ASP A 33 30.71 -9.70 -33.06
CA ASP A 33 31.57 -9.36 -34.21
C ASP A 33 30.74 -9.86 -35.41
N ASP A 34 30.66 -9.07 -36.47
CA ASP A 34 29.91 -9.29 -37.73
C ASP A 34 28.64 -8.44 -37.97
N PHE A 35 28.67 -7.14 -37.63
CA PHE A 35 27.73 -6.18 -38.25
C PHE A 35 28.32 -4.78 -38.49
N GLU A 36 29.59 -4.70 -38.90
CA GLU A 36 30.23 -3.42 -39.30
C GLU A 36 31.06 -3.55 -40.61
N ALA A 37 30.62 -4.35 -41.58
CA ALA A 37 31.39 -4.54 -42.82
C ALA A 37 30.65 -4.34 -44.15
N ASP A 38 29.35 -4.01 -44.17
CA ASP A 38 28.56 -3.96 -45.42
C ASP A 38 27.93 -2.60 -45.77
N ILE A 39 28.38 -1.49 -45.17
CA ILE A 39 27.92 -0.12 -45.55
C ILE A 39 29.12 0.80 -45.88
N GLU A 40 30.11 0.33 -46.63
CA GLU A 40 31.16 1.22 -47.17
C GLU A 40 31.57 0.92 -48.63
N GLN A 41 30.73 0.22 -49.39
CA GLN A 41 31.05 -0.04 -50.80
C GLN A 41 29.85 0.05 -51.76
N SER A 42 29.09 1.15 -51.70
CA SER A 42 28.37 1.67 -52.87
C SER A 42 27.81 3.09 -52.67
N ALA A 43 28.66 4.05 -52.31
CA ALA A 43 28.27 5.47 -52.37
C ALA A 43 29.47 6.37 -52.68
N SER A 44 30.07 6.19 -53.85
CA SER A 44 30.86 7.26 -54.46
C SER A 44 30.74 7.22 -55.98
N ALA A 45 29.95 8.16 -56.51
CA ALA A 45 30.18 8.91 -57.75
C ALA A 45 28.85 9.37 -58.36
N GLN A 46 28.78 10.68 -58.64
CA GLN A 46 27.70 11.41 -59.32
C GLN A 46 26.49 11.62 -58.40
N TYR A 47 26.22 12.82 -57.88
CA TYR A 47 26.09 14.09 -58.59
C TYR A 47 26.65 15.26 -57.75
N ALA A 48 27.41 16.13 -58.41
CA ALA A 48 27.62 17.49 -57.95
C ALA A 48 26.60 18.36 -58.69
N ASP A 49 25.72 19.07 -57.99
CA ASP A 49 25.23 20.40 -58.41
C ASP A 49 24.36 21.05 -57.32
N ALA A 50 24.43 22.38 -57.29
CA ALA A 50 23.58 23.34 -56.58
C ALA A 50 23.63 23.32 -55.04
N GLY A 51 24.40 24.26 -54.51
CA GLY A 51 24.33 24.66 -53.12
C GLY A 51 23.01 25.37 -52.81
N ASP A 52 22.42 24.97 -51.70
CA ASP A 52 21.68 25.83 -50.80
C ASP A 52 21.96 25.27 -49.39
N ALA A 53 22.69 26.04 -48.58
CA ALA A 53 22.89 25.73 -47.19
C ALA A 53 21.58 26.06 -46.45
N TYR A 54 20.74 25.05 -46.25
CA TYR A 54 19.61 25.17 -45.34
C TYR A 54 20.15 24.98 -43.92
N ASP A 55 20.30 26.11 -43.23
CA ASP A 55 20.53 26.17 -41.79
C ASP A 55 19.26 25.63 -41.10
N TYR A 56 19.26 24.35 -40.74
CA TYR A 56 18.24 23.74 -39.90
C TYR A 56 18.62 24.04 -38.44
N GLU A 57 18.22 25.21 -37.95
CA GLU A 57 18.14 25.45 -36.51
C GLU A 57 16.95 24.64 -35.98
N ASP A 58 17.22 23.42 -35.51
CA ASP A 58 16.28 22.67 -34.69
C ASP A 58 16.13 23.41 -33.35
N GLU A 59 15.14 24.30 -33.28
CA GLU A 59 14.66 24.86 -32.02
C GLU A 59 13.94 23.73 -31.27
N TYR A 60 14.70 22.99 -30.46
CA TYR A 60 14.16 22.04 -29.50
C TYR A 60 13.35 22.81 -28.46
N ALA A 61 12.06 23.00 -28.73
CA ALA A 61 11.11 23.40 -27.71
C ALA A 61 11.02 22.25 -26.70
N GLU A 62 11.61 22.44 -25.52
CA GLU A 62 11.36 21.58 -24.37
C GLU A 62 9.87 21.70 -24.04
N GLU A 63 9.08 20.71 -24.47
CA GLU A 63 7.68 20.62 -24.10
C GLU A 63 7.63 20.33 -22.60
N GLU A 64 7.37 21.36 -21.79
CA GLU A 64 7.17 21.18 -20.36
C GLU A 64 6.01 20.21 -20.15
N VAL A 65 6.35 18.98 -19.75
CA VAL A 65 5.37 17.98 -19.35
C VAL A 65 4.81 18.43 -18.01
N VAL A 66 3.76 19.25 -18.05
CA VAL A 66 3.02 19.64 -16.85
C VAL A 66 2.37 18.37 -16.31
N ALA A 67 3.01 17.75 -15.32
CA ALA A 67 2.46 16.59 -14.64
C ALA A 67 1.08 16.98 -14.10
N THR A 68 0.02 16.38 -14.65
CA THR A 68 -1.32 16.57 -14.14
C THR A 68 -1.35 16.07 -12.71
N ALA A 69 -1.67 16.94 -11.75
CA ALA A 69 -1.74 16.57 -10.35
C ALA A 69 -2.70 15.38 -10.16
N PHE A 70 -2.27 14.40 -9.35
CA PHE A 70 -3.10 13.23 -9.02
C PHE A 70 -4.44 13.69 -8.43
N LYS A 71 -5.54 13.13 -8.94
CA LYS A 71 -6.87 13.43 -8.41
C LYS A 71 -7.09 12.57 -7.17
N PRO A 72 -7.46 13.16 -6.01
CA PRO A 72 -7.71 12.38 -4.80
C PRO A 72 -8.66 11.21 -5.04
N PHE A 73 -8.29 10.03 -4.53
CA PHE A 73 -9.01 8.78 -4.75
C PHE A 73 -9.50 8.22 -3.40
N PRO A 74 -10.80 8.34 -3.08
CA PRO A 74 -11.31 7.97 -1.76
C PRO A 74 -11.45 6.46 -1.56
N VAL A 75 -10.97 6.00 -0.41
CA VAL A 75 -11.35 4.72 0.19
C VAL A 75 -12.64 4.91 1.00
N TYR A 76 -12.71 6.01 1.77
CA TYR A 76 -13.88 6.40 2.56
C TYR A 76 -13.99 7.92 2.69
N THR A 77 -15.16 8.49 2.41
CA THR A 77 -15.51 9.87 2.79
C THR A 77 -16.74 9.96 3.69
N ASP A 78 -17.71 9.07 3.50
CA ASP A 78 -18.96 9.02 4.26
C ASP A 78 -19.59 7.64 3.99
N GLY A 79 -20.35 7.08 4.94
CA GLY A 79 -20.81 5.70 4.89
C GLY A 79 -21.74 5.34 3.73
N ARG A 80 -22.36 6.33 3.08
CA ARG A 80 -23.19 6.15 1.87
C ARG A 80 -22.65 6.88 0.66
N SER A 81 -21.42 7.38 0.73
CA SER A 81 -20.81 8.10 -0.38
C SER A 81 -20.65 7.17 -1.59
N PRO A 82 -21.12 7.56 -2.78
CA PRO A 82 -20.88 6.80 -4.01
C PRO A 82 -19.41 6.85 -4.44
N ASP A 83 -18.61 7.74 -3.85
CA ASP A 83 -17.19 7.92 -4.16
C ASP A 83 -16.27 6.96 -3.38
N ASN A 84 -16.82 6.07 -2.55
CA ASN A 84 -16.02 5.05 -1.84
C ASN A 84 -15.67 3.90 -2.79
N HIS A 85 -14.38 3.64 -3.00
CA HIS A 85 -13.93 2.67 -4.01
C HIS A 85 -13.63 1.26 -3.47
N TYR A 86 -13.51 1.10 -2.14
CA TYR A 86 -13.18 -0.17 -1.50
C TYR A 86 -14.22 -0.55 -0.42
N VAL A 87 -14.30 -1.85 -0.10
CA VAL A 87 -15.27 -2.39 0.86
C VAL A 87 -14.56 -3.09 2.01
N ALA A 88 -14.89 -2.71 3.25
CA ALA A 88 -14.43 -3.39 4.47
C ALA A 88 -14.96 -4.83 4.50
N SER A 89 -14.16 -5.76 4.00
CA SER A 89 -14.58 -7.15 3.74
C SER A 89 -13.49 -8.18 4.03
N GLY A 90 -12.22 -7.75 4.10
CA GLY A 90 -11.10 -8.63 4.40
C GLY A 90 -10.87 -8.78 5.90
N TYR A 91 -11.75 -9.49 6.60
CA TYR A 91 -11.59 -9.75 8.03
C TYR A 91 -10.49 -10.80 8.28
N MET A 92 -9.60 -10.53 9.24
CA MET A 92 -8.42 -11.36 9.53
C MET A 92 -8.28 -11.63 11.03
N GLY A 93 -7.59 -12.72 11.37
CA GLY A 93 -7.31 -13.09 12.75
C GLY A 93 -8.57 -13.54 13.50
N ASP A 94 -8.76 -13.03 14.72
CA ASP A 94 -9.96 -13.25 15.53
C ASP A 94 -11.15 -12.45 14.99
N TYR A 95 -11.56 -12.72 13.75
CA TYR A 95 -12.52 -11.94 12.98
C TYR A 95 -13.92 -11.85 13.61
N SER A 96 -14.29 -12.77 14.51
CA SER A 96 -15.56 -12.68 15.23
C SER A 96 -15.54 -11.65 16.37
N ASP A 97 -14.36 -11.15 16.72
CA ASP A 97 -14.17 -10.20 17.82
C ASP A 97 -14.18 -8.76 17.34
N VAL A 98 -14.37 -8.51 16.03
CA VAL A 98 -14.39 -7.17 15.45
C VAL A 98 -15.76 -6.82 14.86
N GLY A 99 -16.28 -5.67 15.27
CA GLY A 99 -17.43 -5.00 14.67
C GLY A 99 -16.99 -3.79 13.85
N VAL A 100 -17.55 -3.64 12.65
CA VAL A 100 -17.33 -2.50 11.76
C VAL A 100 -18.67 -1.85 11.43
N VAL A 101 -18.86 -0.60 11.88
CA VAL A 101 -20.02 0.22 11.54
C VAL A 101 -19.58 1.31 10.58
N ILE A 102 -19.91 1.15 9.30
CA ILE A 102 -19.47 2.04 8.20
C ILE A 102 -20.16 3.42 8.23
N SER A 103 -21.28 3.56 8.92
CA SER A 103 -22.09 4.80 8.96
C SER A 103 -22.39 5.23 10.40
N SER A 104 -21.35 5.42 11.20
CA SER A 104 -21.49 5.91 12.58
C SER A 104 -21.67 7.43 12.59
N PHE A 105 -22.67 7.94 13.30
CA PHE A 105 -22.87 9.38 13.52
C PHE A 105 -22.07 9.93 14.72
N ASP A 106 -21.23 9.09 15.31
CA ASP A 106 -20.49 9.38 16.53
C ASP A 106 -19.28 10.27 16.23
N ASN A 107 -19.49 11.59 16.34
CA ASN A 107 -18.45 12.62 16.21
C ASN A 107 -17.53 12.39 14.98
N PRO A 108 -18.07 12.38 13.75
CA PRO A 108 -17.27 12.25 12.54
C PRO A 108 -16.27 13.43 12.42
N HIS A 109 -15.14 13.20 11.76
CA HIS A 109 -14.16 14.25 11.50
C HIS A 109 -14.70 15.23 10.46
N ALA A 110 -15.27 14.70 9.38
CA ALA A 110 -15.92 15.46 8.33
C ALA A 110 -17.24 14.79 7.91
N GLY A 111 -18.02 15.49 7.08
CA GLY A 111 -19.27 14.92 6.56
C GLY A 111 -20.30 14.63 7.65
N THR A 112 -21.01 13.50 7.51
CA THR A 112 -22.12 13.12 8.41
C THR A 112 -21.86 11.85 9.20
N THR A 113 -20.93 11.03 8.75
CA THR A 113 -20.64 9.73 9.32
C THR A 113 -19.16 9.40 9.26
N CYS A 114 -18.70 8.61 10.22
CA CYS A 114 -17.38 7.99 10.22
C CYS A 114 -17.51 6.47 10.34
N ILE A 115 -16.39 5.76 10.21
CA ILE A 115 -16.31 4.34 10.51
C ILE A 115 -16.06 4.17 12.00
N LYS A 116 -16.88 3.37 12.68
CA LYS A 116 -16.62 2.92 14.06
C LYS A 116 -16.16 1.46 14.04
N ILE A 117 -15.04 1.21 14.71
CA ILE A 117 -14.47 -0.12 14.93
C ILE A 117 -14.60 -0.46 16.41
N THR A 118 -15.01 -1.69 16.70
CA THR A 118 -15.00 -2.25 18.07
C THR A 118 -14.32 -3.60 18.05
N TYR A 119 -13.33 -3.80 18.91
CA TYR A 119 -12.62 -5.05 19.13
C TYR A 119 -12.83 -5.54 20.57
N SER A 120 -13.33 -6.76 20.75
CA SER A 120 -13.77 -7.31 22.04
C SER A 120 -12.85 -8.38 22.64
N ASN A 121 -11.62 -8.51 22.14
CA ASN A 121 -10.52 -9.34 22.67
C ASN A 121 -10.84 -10.75 23.21
N ALA A 122 -11.90 -11.39 22.68
CA ALA A 122 -12.40 -12.68 23.18
C ALA A 122 -11.53 -13.87 22.74
N VAL A 123 -10.64 -13.65 21.76
CA VAL A 123 -9.77 -14.66 21.17
C VAL A 123 -10.58 -15.78 20.53
N SER A 124 -11.68 -15.44 19.84
CA SER A 124 -12.67 -16.41 19.36
C SER A 124 -12.11 -17.42 18.34
N GLN A 125 -11.07 -17.08 17.61
CA GLN A 125 -10.39 -17.95 16.64
C GLN A 125 -9.03 -18.47 17.14
N GLY A 126 -8.57 -18.06 18.32
CA GLY A 126 -7.25 -18.44 18.85
C GLY A 126 -6.08 -17.64 18.29
N ALA A 127 -6.30 -16.63 17.44
CA ALA A 127 -5.24 -15.93 16.72
C ALA A 127 -4.51 -14.91 17.61
N ARG A 128 -5.19 -14.31 18.58
CA ARG A 128 -4.73 -13.24 19.48
C ARG A 128 -4.46 -11.91 18.78
N TRP A 129 -4.83 -11.78 17.51
CA TRP A 129 -4.73 -10.56 16.71
C TRP A 129 -5.96 -10.44 15.82
N VAL A 130 -6.28 -9.23 15.40
CA VAL A 130 -7.40 -8.95 14.50
C VAL A 130 -7.01 -7.85 13.52
N GLY A 131 -7.60 -7.88 12.33
CA GLY A 131 -7.47 -6.80 11.36
C GLY A 131 -8.59 -6.84 10.35
N VAL A 132 -8.77 -5.72 9.65
CA VAL A 132 -9.77 -5.59 8.58
C VAL A 132 -9.13 -4.91 7.38
N TYR A 133 -9.38 -5.49 6.20
CA TYR A 133 -8.96 -4.99 4.91
C TYR A 133 -10.16 -4.40 4.15
N TRP A 134 -9.96 -3.22 3.56
CA TRP A 134 -10.81 -2.62 2.55
C TRP A 134 -10.36 -3.12 1.18
N GLN A 135 -11.19 -3.91 0.52
CA GLN A 135 -10.82 -4.65 -0.68
C GLN A 135 -11.67 -4.27 -1.89
N ASN A 136 -11.08 -4.41 -3.07
CA ASN A 136 -11.76 -4.30 -4.35
C ASN A 136 -11.48 -5.52 -5.27
N PRO A 137 -12.54 -6.20 -5.74
CA PRO A 137 -13.90 -6.20 -5.18
C PRO A 137 -13.92 -6.72 -3.73
N ALA A 138 -15.09 -6.70 -3.08
CA ALA A 138 -15.22 -7.21 -1.73
C ALA A 138 -14.77 -8.69 -1.61
N ASN A 139 -14.04 -9.01 -0.54
CA ASN A 139 -13.44 -10.32 -0.27
C ASN A 139 -12.43 -10.78 -1.34
N ASN A 140 -11.70 -9.85 -1.97
CA ASN A 140 -10.65 -10.19 -2.94
C ASN A 140 -9.31 -10.43 -2.24
N TRP A 141 -8.91 -11.70 -2.12
CA TRP A 141 -7.61 -12.10 -1.57
C TRP A 141 -6.62 -12.47 -2.69
N GLY A 142 -6.69 -11.73 -3.81
CA GLY A 142 -5.84 -11.93 -4.98
C GLY A 142 -6.28 -13.10 -5.87
N ASP A 143 -7.45 -13.70 -5.61
CA ASP A 143 -8.05 -14.78 -6.38
C ASP A 143 -8.75 -14.30 -7.65
N ARG A 144 -9.06 -13.00 -7.74
CA ARG A 144 -9.78 -12.41 -8.87
C ARG A 144 -9.27 -11.02 -9.23
N GLN A 145 -9.50 -10.64 -10.49
CA GLN A 145 -9.21 -9.30 -10.95
C GLN A 145 -10.13 -8.28 -10.27
N GLY A 146 -9.60 -7.09 -10.07
CA GLY A 146 -10.23 -5.95 -9.43
C GLY A 146 -9.22 -4.83 -9.41
N GLY A 147 -8.98 -4.29 -8.23
CA GLY A 147 -7.93 -3.31 -8.00
C GLY A 147 -8.10 -2.01 -8.79
N PHE A 148 -7.28 -1.04 -8.43
CA PHE A 148 -7.23 0.24 -9.12
C PHE A 148 -5.79 0.60 -9.46
N ASP A 149 -5.64 1.30 -10.57
CA ASP A 149 -4.41 2.01 -10.90
C ASP A 149 -4.43 3.35 -10.15
N LEU A 150 -3.53 3.48 -9.18
CA LEU A 150 -3.35 4.67 -8.35
C LEU A 150 -2.00 5.34 -8.64
N THR A 151 -1.42 5.08 -9.81
CA THR A 151 -0.17 5.69 -10.26
C THR A 151 -0.27 7.21 -10.20
N GLY A 152 0.74 7.84 -9.59
CA GLY A 152 0.79 9.28 -9.35
C GLY A 152 0.41 9.69 -7.94
N ALA A 153 -0.28 8.85 -7.16
CA ALA A 153 -0.44 9.08 -5.73
C ALA A 153 0.92 9.05 -5.05
N THR A 154 1.15 10.03 -4.18
CA THR A 154 2.38 10.15 -3.40
C THR A 154 2.18 9.82 -1.94
N LYS A 155 0.92 9.75 -1.48
CA LYS A 155 0.58 9.43 -0.11
C LYS A 155 -0.83 8.84 0.02
N LEU A 156 -1.05 8.16 1.15
CA LEU A 156 -2.37 7.74 1.63
C LEU A 156 -2.62 8.41 2.98
N THR A 157 -3.65 9.24 3.06
CA THR A 157 -4.02 9.96 4.30
C THR A 157 -5.31 9.42 4.89
N PHE A 158 -5.41 9.49 6.21
CA PHE A 158 -6.59 9.08 6.96
C PHE A 158 -6.63 9.77 8.32
N TRP A 159 -7.83 9.98 8.83
CA TRP A 159 -8.07 10.47 10.18
C TRP A 159 -8.43 9.32 11.10
N VAL A 160 -7.87 9.32 12.31
CA VAL A 160 -8.18 8.32 13.33
C VAL A 160 -8.24 8.96 14.71
N ARG A 161 -9.18 8.48 15.53
CA ARG A 161 -9.24 8.73 16.98
C ARG A 161 -9.60 7.46 17.74
N GLY A 162 -9.14 7.33 18.97
CA GLY A 162 -9.61 6.35 19.94
C GLY A 162 -10.94 6.80 20.57
N GLU A 163 -11.65 5.87 21.21
CA GLU A 163 -12.79 6.19 22.06
C GLU A 163 -12.32 6.91 23.33
N ASN A 164 -11.31 6.34 23.98
CA ASN A 164 -10.78 6.84 25.25
C ASN A 164 -9.39 7.49 25.08
N GLY A 165 -8.68 7.17 24.00
CA GLY A 165 -7.26 7.40 23.87
C GLY A 165 -6.45 6.32 24.60
N GLY A 166 -5.27 6.01 24.08
CA GLY A 166 -4.43 4.92 24.56
C GLY A 166 -4.65 3.59 23.84
N GLU A 167 -5.70 3.45 23.03
CA GLU A 167 -5.83 2.32 22.10
C GLU A 167 -4.61 2.30 21.16
N ARG A 168 -4.05 1.12 20.91
CA ARG A 168 -2.84 0.97 20.09
C ARG A 168 -3.14 0.13 18.85
N ILE A 169 -2.89 0.69 17.67
CA ILE A 169 -2.98 -0.03 16.41
C ILE A 169 -1.57 -0.37 15.95
N GLU A 170 -1.28 -1.65 15.71
CA GLU A 170 0.08 -2.08 15.37
C GLU A 170 0.46 -1.70 13.95
N GLU A 171 -0.50 -1.71 13.03
CA GLU A 171 -0.24 -1.42 11.63
C GLU A 171 -1.46 -0.74 10.99
N PHE A 172 -1.21 0.31 10.22
CA PHE A 172 -2.07 0.76 9.13
C PHE A 172 -1.31 0.58 7.82
N LYS A 173 -1.96 0.07 6.77
CA LYS A 173 -1.28 -0.17 5.49
C LYS A 173 -2.21 -0.11 4.28
N MET A 174 -1.60 -0.14 3.10
CA MET A 174 -2.23 -0.45 1.82
C MET A 174 -1.41 -1.48 1.05
N GLY A 175 -2.03 -2.12 0.07
CA GLY A 175 -1.38 -3.07 -0.82
C GLY A 175 -1.08 -4.43 -0.18
N GLY A 176 -0.20 -5.22 -0.77
CA GLY A 176 0.25 -6.49 -0.20
C GLY A 176 -0.76 -7.64 -0.19
N VAL A 177 -1.93 -7.51 -0.85
CA VAL A 177 -2.73 -8.69 -1.20
C VAL A 177 -1.92 -9.53 -2.19
N THR A 178 -1.76 -10.82 -1.88
CA THR A 178 -1.02 -11.77 -2.74
C THR A 178 -1.98 -12.70 -3.45
N GLY A 179 -1.58 -13.31 -4.57
CA GLY A 179 -2.39 -14.33 -5.22
C GLY A 179 -2.11 -14.42 -6.72
N LEU A 180 -3.14 -14.79 -7.48
CA LEU A 180 -3.11 -14.76 -8.94
C LEU A 180 -3.09 -13.32 -9.49
N TYR A 181 -3.73 -12.40 -8.78
CA TYR A 181 -3.75 -10.96 -9.06
C TYR A 181 -3.19 -10.21 -7.85
N PRO A 182 -1.86 -10.24 -7.63
CA PRO A 182 -1.24 -9.60 -6.48
C PRO A 182 -1.28 -8.07 -6.60
N ASP A 183 -1.33 -7.39 -5.46
CA ASP A 183 -1.07 -5.96 -5.40
C ASP A 183 0.38 -5.68 -5.85
N SER A 184 0.56 -4.57 -6.57
CA SER A 184 1.85 -4.19 -7.15
C SER A 184 2.90 -3.80 -6.11
N ASP A 185 2.48 -3.28 -4.96
CA ASP A 185 3.37 -2.95 -3.84
C ASP A 185 2.60 -2.99 -2.49
N ILE A 186 3.29 -2.66 -1.41
CA ILE A 186 2.78 -2.53 -0.04
C ILE A 186 3.48 -1.35 0.66
N ALA A 187 2.71 -0.58 1.43
CA ALA A 187 3.24 0.47 2.29
C ALA A 187 2.38 0.62 3.55
N GLY A 188 2.99 1.01 4.67
CA GLY A 188 2.29 1.15 5.93
C GLY A 188 3.08 1.88 7.00
N ILE A 189 2.40 2.21 8.09
CA ILE A 189 2.95 2.81 9.30
C ILE A 189 2.50 2.03 10.53
N GLY A 190 3.29 2.11 11.60
CA GLY A 190 2.94 1.51 12.88
C GLY A 190 4.15 1.34 13.80
N PRO A 191 3.93 1.14 15.10
CA PRO A 191 2.63 1.21 15.79
C PRO A 191 2.15 2.65 15.94
N VAL A 192 0.83 2.84 16.06
CA VAL A 192 0.18 4.13 16.31
C VAL A 192 -0.59 4.07 17.62
N LEU A 193 -0.25 4.95 18.56
CA LEU A 193 -0.98 5.14 19.81
C LEU A 193 -2.04 6.24 19.61
N LEU A 194 -3.31 5.88 19.73
CA LEU A 194 -4.42 6.77 19.45
C LEU A 194 -4.66 7.76 20.60
N THR A 195 -5.13 8.95 20.23
CA THR A 195 -5.71 9.92 21.16
C THR A 195 -7.22 9.94 21.04
N SER A 196 -7.93 10.47 22.04
CA SER A 196 -9.37 10.71 21.95
C SER A 196 -9.74 11.75 20.88
N GLU A 197 -8.80 12.64 20.53
CA GLU A 197 -8.96 13.63 19.48
C GLU A 197 -8.59 13.07 18.10
N TRP A 198 -9.32 13.52 17.08
CA TRP A 198 -9.02 13.25 15.68
C TRP A 198 -7.61 13.73 15.32
N LYS A 199 -6.83 12.83 14.73
CA LYS A 199 -5.51 13.14 14.17
C LYS A 199 -5.38 12.52 12.78
N GLN A 200 -4.80 13.31 11.87
CA GLN A 200 -4.44 12.83 10.55
C GLN A 200 -3.11 12.08 10.60
N TYR A 201 -3.04 10.97 9.88
CA TYR A 201 -1.83 10.23 9.60
C TYR A 201 -1.65 10.08 8.09
N GLU A 202 -0.40 9.82 7.71
CA GLU A 202 0.03 9.70 6.33
C GLU A 202 0.93 8.48 6.17
N ILE A 203 0.68 7.68 5.14
CA ILE A 203 1.60 6.65 4.63
C ILE A 203 2.25 7.23 3.38
N ASP A 204 3.58 7.33 3.38
CA ASP A 204 4.37 7.79 2.22
C ASP A 204 4.36 6.72 1.13
N LEU A 205 3.94 7.10 -0.07
CA LEU A 205 3.85 6.22 -1.24
C LEU A 205 4.85 6.60 -2.34
N ARG A 206 5.75 7.58 -2.10
CA ARG A 206 6.73 7.98 -3.11
C ARG A 206 7.63 6.81 -3.49
N GLY A 207 7.73 6.55 -4.79
CA GLY A 207 8.54 5.47 -5.33
C GLY A 207 7.89 4.08 -5.22
N LYS A 208 6.63 3.99 -4.77
CA LYS A 208 5.86 2.75 -4.78
C LYS A 208 5.25 2.47 -6.15
N ASP A 209 5.17 1.21 -6.52
CA ASP A 209 4.39 0.79 -7.69
C ASP A 209 2.91 0.68 -7.31
N LEU A 210 2.11 1.61 -7.82
CA LEU A 210 0.68 1.70 -7.53
C LEU A 210 -0.20 1.34 -8.72
N SER A 211 0.37 0.65 -9.72
CA SER A 211 -0.34 0.28 -10.95
C SER A 211 -1.50 -0.70 -10.74
N TYR A 212 -1.51 -1.45 -9.64
CA TYR A 212 -2.62 -2.35 -9.30
C TYR A 212 -2.75 -2.56 -7.79
N ILE A 213 -3.75 -1.91 -7.16
CA ILE A 213 -4.02 -2.00 -5.73
C ILE A 213 -5.46 -2.47 -5.47
N SER A 214 -5.61 -3.74 -5.09
CA SER A 214 -6.84 -4.38 -4.65
C SER A 214 -7.07 -4.29 -3.13
N GLY A 215 -6.01 -4.27 -2.33
CA GLY A 215 -6.04 -3.96 -0.91
C GLY A 215 -5.89 -2.45 -0.64
N GLY A 216 -6.99 -1.71 -0.62
CA GLY A 216 -6.95 -0.23 -0.57
C GLY A 216 -6.57 0.38 0.79
N PHE A 217 -6.91 -0.28 1.90
CA PHE A 217 -6.55 0.17 3.25
C PHE A 217 -6.72 -1.00 4.21
N ALA A 218 -5.87 -1.09 5.23
CA ALA A 218 -6.03 -2.06 6.29
C ALA A 218 -5.49 -1.53 7.61
N TRP A 219 -6.00 -2.13 8.68
CA TRP A 219 -5.43 -1.98 10.01
C TRP A 219 -5.31 -3.36 10.69
N ALA A 220 -4.39 -3.48 11.63
CA ALA A 220 -4.27 -4.65 12.50
C ALA A 220 -3.84 -4.27 13.93
N THR A 221 -4.33 -5.02 14.91
CA THR A 221 -3.88 -4.94 16.30
C THR A 221 -3.97 -6.30 17.00
N ASN A 222 -3.62 -6.35 18.28
CA ASN A 222 -3.62 -7.58 19.07
C ASN A 222 -4.02 -7.35 20.52
N ILE A 223 -4.30 -8.46 21.21
CA ILE A 223 -4.71 -8.46 22.62
C ILE A 223 -3.61 -8.01 23.57
N ASP A 224 -2.33 -8.19 23.21
CA ASP A 224 -1.20 -7.86 24.10
C ASP A 224 -1.08 -6.34 24.29
N VAL A 225 -1.46 -5.55 23.27
CA VAL A 225 -1.45 -4.08 23.32
C VAL A 225 -2.83 -3.47 23.60
N ASN A 226 -3.92 -4.23 23.46
CA ASN A 226 -5.28 -3.83 23.83
C ASN A 226 -5.96 -4.93 24.69
N PRO A 227 -5.52 -5.13 25.94
CA PRO A 227 -5.99 -6.23 26.79
C PRO A 227 -7.43 -6.07 27.30
N GLU A 228 -8.06 -4.92 27.07
CA GLU A 228 -9.46 -4.64 27.40
C GLU A 228 -10.33 -4.50 26.13
N GLY A 229 -9.76 -4.84 24.96
CA GLY A 229 -10.33 -4.50 23.67
C GLY A 229 -9.99 -3.07 23.25
N ALA A 230 -10.55 -2.63 22.12
CA ALA A 230 -10.36 -1.28 21.60
C ALA A 230 -11.62 -0.82 20.88
N THR A 231 -11.97 0.46 21.03
CA THR A 231 -12.93 1.13 20.15
C THR A 231 -12.25 2.35 19.57
N PHE A 232 -12.33 2.51 18.25
CA PHE A 232 -11.71 3.63 17.56
C PHE A 232 -12.48 3.94 16.27
N TYR A 233 -12.18 5.10 15.71
CA TYR A 233 -12.92 5.67 14.60
C TYR A 233 -11.96 6.06 13.49
N LEU A 234 -12.40 5.87 12.26
CA LEU A 234 -11.68 6.23 11.05
C LEU A 234 -12.55 7.13 10.19
N ASP A 235 -11.93 8.09 9.52
CA ASP A 235 -12.62 9.00 8.62
C ASP A 235 -11.67 9.50 7.52
N ASP A 236 -12.23 10.03 6.43
CA ASP A 236 -11.51 10.71 5.34
C ASP A 236 -10.26 9.94 4.84
N ILE A 237 -10.43 8.67 4.47
CA ILE A 237 -9.35 7.81 3.98
C ILE A 237 -9.22 7.98 2.46
N ARG A 238 -8.07 8.47 1.98
CA ARG A 238 -7.86 8.74 0.54
C ARG A 238 -6.40 8.73 0.10
N TYR A 239 -6.19 8.38 -1.17
CA TYR A 239 -4.92 8.56 -1.87
C TYR A 239 -4.81 9.98 -2.43
N GLU A 240 -3.61 10.56 -2.40
CA GLU A 240 -3.31 11.93 -2.85
C GLU A 240 -1.93 12.04 -3.52
#